data_AF-A0A8T6IVM9-F1
#
_entry.id   AF-A0A8T6IVM9-F1
#
_cell.length_a   1.000
_cell.length_b   1.000
_cell.length_c   1.000
_cell.angle_alpha   90.00
_cell.angle_beta   90.00
_cell.angle_gamma   90.00
#
_symmetry.space_group_name_H-M   'P 1'
#
loop_
_entity.id
_entity.type
_entity.pdbx_description
1 polymer ?
#
loop_
_entity_poly.entity_id
_entity_poly.type
_entity_poly.pdbx_seq_one_letter_code
_entity_poly.pdbx_strand_id
1 'polypeptide(L)'
;MLWHWLLRNDVAPVDYSIVRYGSDYGGWNLPSELITSDWLVYDFGVGEDISFDIALLEQRRCTIQAFDPTPKAIAFVENVSLPGFHFHPLGVWNEDTTIKFWHPRAAADDSYSALNLHSASEYVKGEVKTIRSLANDLGHEQIDLIKMDIEGAEQLVIPNLIADGIRPTLLCVEYDQSYEVVSLLSLRTLMTSFRLHRAVLKAGYRLIDKSGWNATYLLSS
;
A
#
# COMPACT_ATOMS: atom_id res chain seq x y z
N MET A 1 13.28 -11.69 -12.57
CA MET A 1 14.74 -11.99 -12.47
C MET A 1 15.65 -10.76 -12.50
N LEU A 2 15.47 -9.74 -13.37
CA LEU A 2 16.28 -8.50 -13.34
C LEU A 2 15.75 -7.44 -12.33
N TRP A 3 14.42 -7.31 -12.21
CA TRP A 3 13.73 -6.40 -11.28
C TRP A 3 14.17 -6.56 -9.81
N HIS A 4 13.96 -7.76 -9.26
CA HIS A 4 14.29 -8.06 -7.88
C HIS A 4 15.78 -7.88 -7.61
N TRP A 5 16.63 -8.12 -8.62
CA TRP A 5 18.06 -7.90 -8.50
C TRP A 5 18.39 -6.41 -8.41
N LEU A 6 17.84 -5.56 -9.29
CA LEU A 6 18.10 -4.12 -9.28
C LEU A 6 17.67 -3.47 -7.96
N LEU A 7 16.44 -3.69 -7.51
CA LEU A 7 15.98 -3.07 -6.26
C LEU A 7 16.67 -3.64 -5.02
N ARG A 8 17.02 -4.93 -5.00
CA ARG A 8 17.79 -5.49 -3.87
C ARG A 8 19.16 -4.82 -3.70
N ASN A 9 19.77 -4.35 -4.80
CA ASN A 9 21.02 -3.60 -4.72
C ASN A 9 20.85 -2.15 -4.23
N ASP A 10 19.62 -1.62 -4.28
CA ASP A 10 19.29 -0.29 -3.77
C ASP A 10 18.88 -0.32 -2.28
N VAL A 11 18.81 -1.50 -1.65
CA VAL A 11 18.54 -1.63 -0.21
C VAL A 11 19.70 -1.04 0.58
N ALA A 12 19.43 0.08 1.24
CA ALA A 12 20.37 0.79 2.09
C ALA A 12 20.39 0.16 3.49
N PRO A 13 21.58 0.03 4.11
CA PRO A 13 21.65 -0.39 5.50
C PRO A 13 20.97 0.64 6.41
N VAL A 14 20.44 0.14 7.52
CA VAL A 14 19.85 0.94 8.59
C VAL A 14 20.31 0.40 9.95
N ASP A 15 20.39 1.29 10.94
CA ASP A 15 20.75 0.94 12.32
C ASP A 15 19.52 0.51 13.15
N TYR A 16 18.53 -0.10 12.48
CA TYR A 16 17.29 -0.58 13.07
C TYR A 16 17.13 -2.08 12.80
N SER A 17 16.51 -2.80 13.73
CA SER A 17 16.11 -4.17 13.49
C SER A 17 14.90 -4.18 12.56
N ILE A 18 15.04 -4.86 11.43
CA ILE A 18 13.94 -5.09 10.50
C ILE A 18 13.13 -6.29 10.96
N VAL A 19 11.88 -6.04 11.38
CA VAL A 19 10.96 -7.03 11.95
C VAL A 19 9.72 -7.15 11.08
N ARG A 20 9.24 -8.38 10.89
CA ARG A 20 7.99 -8.66 10.16
C ARG A 20 6.77 -8.43 11.06
N TYR A 21 5.83 -7.62 10.59
CA TYR A 21 4.51 -7.39 11.18
C TYR A 21 3.45 -8.02 10.30
N GLY A 22 2.63 -8.91 10.85
CA GLY A 22 1.60 -9.65 10.11
C GLY A 22 2.02 -11.06 9.67
N SER A 23 1.14 -11.70 8.90
CA SER A 23 1.26 -13.09 8.42
C SER A 23 2.38 -13.25 7.38
N ASP A 24 2.68 -14.48 6.96
CA ASP A 24 3.60 -14.72 5.83
C ASP A 24 3.06 -14.18 4.50
N TYR A 25 1.76 -13.97 4.39
CA TYR A 25 1.09 -13.41 3.22
C TYR A 25 1.02 -11.88 3.31
N GLY A 26 0.17 -11.32 4.19
CA GLY A 26 -0.08 -9.88 4.31
C GLY A 26 0.93 -9.07 5.13
N GLY A 27 2.02 -9.70 5.60
CA GLY A 27 2.98 -9.05 6.50
C GLY A 27 4.07 -8.21 5.83
N TRP A 28 4.58 -7.22 6.57
CA TRP A 28 5.57 -6.24 6.12
C TRP A 28 6.78 -6.14 7.05
N ASN A 29 7.96 -5.95 6.45
CA ASN A 29 9.22 -5.80 7.17
C ASN A 29 9.48 -4.32 7.47
N LEU A 30 9.50 -3.95 8.75
CA LEU A 30 9.59 -2.56 9.22
C LEU A 30 10.74 -2.37 10.23
N PRO A 31 11.35 -1.17 10.31
CA PRO A 31 12.34 -0.82 11.33
C PRO A 31 11.65 -0.66 12.69
N SER A 32 11.73 -1.72 13.50
CA SER A 32 10.87 -1.96 14.65
C SER A 32 11.00 -0.88 15.74
N GLU A 33 12.22 -0.39 15.96
CA GLU A 33 12.54 0.59 17.01
C GLU A 33 12.11 2.01 16.67
N LEU A 34 11.79 2.28 15.40
CA LEU A 34 11.35 3.60 14.96
C LEU A 34 9.86 3.83 15.24
N ILE A 35 9.07 2.76 15.27
CA ILE A 35 7.62 2.82 15.39
C ILE A 35 7.22 3.00 16.86
N THR A 36 6.52 4.10 17.15
CA THR A 36 6.05 4.45 18.49
C THR A 36 4.53 4.52 18.55
N SER A 37 3.95 4.52 19.76
CA SER A 37 2.51 4.43 19.95
C SER A 37 1.72 5.67 19.54
N ASP A 38 2.39 6.80 19.34
CA ASP A 38 1.83 8.04 18.81
C ASP A 38 1.74 8.05 17.28
N TRP A 39 2.25 7.01 16.59
CA TRP A 39 2.20 6.94 15.15
C TRP A 39 0.79 6.78 14.60
N LEU A 40 0.51 7.57 13.57
CA LEU A 40 -0.65 7.42 12.72
C LEU A 40 -0.29 6.61 11.47
N VAL A 41 -0.98 5.49 11.29
CA VAL A 41 -0.79 4.56 10.18
C VAL A 41 -1.98 4.65 9.24
N TYR A 42 -1.72 4.79 7.95
CA TYR A 42 -2.70 4.63 6.90
C TYR A 42 -2.42 3.31 6.18
N ASP A 43 -3.36 2.37 6.23
CA ASP A 43 -3.29 1.10 5.50
C ASP A 43 -4.30 1.10 4.35
N PHE A 44 -3.80 1.02 3.11
CA PHE A 44 -4.60 1.00 1.90
C PHE A 44 -4.57 -0.39 1.24
N GLY A 45 -5.76 -0.92 0.96
CA GLY A 45 -5.93 -2.26 0.41
C GLY A 45 -5.80 -3.32 1.50
N VAL A 46 -6.74 -3.28 2.43
CA VAL A 46 -6.78 -4.17 3.61
C VAL A 46 -7.08 -5.61 3.20
N GLY A 47 -7.96 -5.78 2.19
CA GLY A 47 -8.44 -7.08 1.76
C GLY A 47 -9.03 -7.88 2.92
N GLU A 48 -8.65 -9.15 3.01
CA GLU A 48 -9.14 -10.11 4.01
C GLU A 48 -8.03 -10.54 5.00
N ASP A 49 -6.94 -9.77 5.10
CA ASP A 49 -5.83 -10.03 6.03
C ASP A 49 -5.41 -8.75 6.78
N ILE A 50 -5.96 -8.57 7.99
CA ILE A 50 -5.60 -7.49 8.93
C ILE A 50 -4.49 -7.88 9.92
N SER A 51 -3.72 -8.94 9.65
CA SER A 51 -2.68 -9.39 10.58
C SER A 51 -1.56 -8.37 10.74
N PHE A 52 -1.27 -7.58 9.69
CA PHE A 52 -0.37 -6.44 9.75
C PHE A 52 -0.85 -5.41 10.77
N ASP A 53 -2.12 -5.02 10.68
CA ASP A 53 -2.76 -4.04 11.56
C ASP A 53 -2.77 -4.52 13.00
N ILE A 54 -3.22 -5.76 13.24
CA ILE A 54 -3.24 -6.37 14.56
C ILE A 54 -1.83 -6.36 15.17
N ALA A 55 -0.81 -6.74 14.40
CA ALA A 55 0.56 -6.78 14.91
C ALA A 55 1.07 -5.39 15.33
N LEU A 56 0.73 -4.33 14.59
CA LEU A 56 1.09 -2.96 14.96
C LEU A 56 0.28 -2.45 16.17
N LEU A 57 -1.01 -2.76 16.26
CA LEU A 57 -1.86 -2.40 17.40
C LEU A 57 -1.36 -3.06 18.69
N GLU A 58 -1.06 -4.36 18.65
CA GLU A 58 -0.68 -5.12 19.84
C GLU A 58 0.75 -4.80 20.30
N GLN A 59 1.70 -4.72 19.37
CA GLN A 59 3.12 -4.61 19.70
C GLN A 59 3.60 -3.16 19.80
N ARG A 60 2.98 -2.25 19.04
CA ARG A 60 3.40 -0.84 18.94
C ARG A 60 2.35 0.15 19.41
N ARG A 61 1.07 -0.27 19.53
CA ARG A 61 -0.06 0.56 19.98
C ARG A 61 -0.28 1.80 19.13
N CYS A 62 -0.03 1.69 17.82
CA CYS A 62 -0.29 2.77 16.87
C CYS A 62 -1.80 3.03 16.74
N THR A 63 -2.16 4.13 16.08
CA THR A 63 -3.52 4.33 15.56
C THR A 63 -3.54 4.02 14.07
N ILE A 64 -4.52 3.24 13.62
CA ILE A 64 -4.63 2.78 12.24
C ILE A 64 -5.92 3.29 11.60
N GLN A 65 -5.76 3.93 10.45
CA GLN A 65 -6.84 4.25 9.51
C GLN A 65 -6.70 3.29 8.32
N ALA A 66 -7.64 2.36 8.22
CA ALA A 66 -7.63 1.28 7.24
C ALA A 66 -8.66 1.57 6.14
N PHE A 67 -8.29 1.39 4.87
CA PHE A 67 -9.05 1.85 3.71
C PHE A 67 -9.18 0.74 2.67
N ASP A 68 -10.40 0.32 2.39
CA ASP A 68 -10.69 -0.60 1.29
C ASP A 68 -12.15 -0.47 0.82
N PRO A 69 -12.42 -0.13 -0.45
CA PRO A 69 -13.77 0.03 -0.95
C PRO A 69 -14.42 -1.29 -1.40
N THR A 70 -13.71 -2.42 -1.33
CA THR A 70 -14.19 -3.68 -1.88
C THR A 70 -15.21 -4.34 -0.95
N PRO A 71 -16.29 -4.94 -1.49
CA PRO A 71 -17.29 -5.61 -0.66
C PRO A 71 -16.72 -6.74 0.20
N LYS A 72 -15.66 -7.41 -0.26
CA LYS A 72 -14.99 -8.49 0.48
C LYS A 72 -14.32 -7.95 1.75
N ALA A 73 -13.50 -6.90 1.62
CA ALA A 73 -12.86 -6.28 2.77
C ALA A 73 -13.88 -5.72 3.76
N ILE A 74 -14.93 -5.05 3.26
CA ILE A 74 -16.04 -4.53 4.09
C ILE A 74 -16.70 -5.66 4.88
N ALA A 75 -17.03 -6.78 4.22
CA ALA A 75 -17.65 -7.92 4.89
C ALA A 75 -16.71 -8.60 5.90
N PHE A 76 -15.42 -8.68 5.57
CA PHE A 76 -14.40 -9.26 6.43
C PHE A 76 -14.24 -8.47 7.75
N VAL A 77 -14.19 -7.14 7.66
CA VAL A 77 -13.99 -6.28 8.84
C VAL A 77 -15.28 -5.92 9.58
N GLU A 78 -16.47 -6.27 9.05
CA GLU A 78 -17.78 -5.88 9.63
C GLU A 78 -17.91 -6.24 11.11
N ASN A 79 -17.33 -7.35 11.54
CA ASN A 79 -17.39 -7.85 12.91
C ASN A 79 -16.07 -7.67 13.69
N VAL A 80 -15.11 -6.94 13.13
CA VAL A 80 -13.83 -6.65 13.77
C VAL A 80 -13.99 -5.43 14.67
N SER A 81 -13.79 -5.64 15.98
CA SER A 81 -13.78 -4.56 16.97
C SER A 81 -12.42 -4.54 17.69
N LEU A 82 -11.50 -3.71 17.18
CA LEU A 82 -10.15 -3.56 17.72
C LEU A 82 -9.91 -2.10 18.12
N PRO A 83 -9.57 -1.80 19.39
CA PRO A 83 -9.23 -0.45 19.81
C PRO A 83 -8.05 0.11 18.99
N GLY A 84 -8.22 1.31 18.43
CA GLY A 84 -7.21 1.96 17.59
C GLY A 84 -7.24 1.56 16.10
N PHE A 85 -8.11 0.63 15.71
CA PHE A 85 -8.37 0.29 14.31
C PHE A 85 -9.63 0.99 13.82
N HIS A 86 -9.51 1.76 12.74
CA HIS A 86 -10.62 2.51 12.16
C HIS A 86 -10.72 2.19 10.67
N PHE A 87 -11.74 1.42 10.28
CA PHE A 87 -11.96 1.04 8.90
C PHE A 87 -12.87 2.02 8.15
N HIS A 88 -12.51 2.32 6.91
CA HIS A 88 -13.24 3.19 5.99
C HIS A 88 -13.48 2.47 4.66
N PRO A 89 -14.73 2.38 4.17
CA PRO A 89 -15.07 1.74 2.90
C PRO A 89 -14.73 2.64 1.68
N LEU A 90 -13.51 3.16 1.65
CA LEU A 90 -12.99 4.10 0.66
C LEU A 90 -11.69 3.57 0.08
N GLY A 91 -11.47 3.79 -1.21
CA GLY A 91 -10.17 3.54 -1.84
C GLY A 91 -9.32 4.80 -1.95
N VAL A 92 -8.06 4.61 -2.32
CA VAL A 92 -7.13 5.70 -2.61
C VAL A 92 -6.90 5.86 -4.10
N TRP A 93 -6.85 7.11 -4.56
CA TRP A 93 -6.65 7.45 -5.97
C TRP A 93 -5.97 8.82 -6.11
N ASN A 94 -5.82 9.30 -7.35
CA ASN A 94 -5.23 10.62 -7.62
C ASN A 94 -6.25 11.77 -7.70
N GLU A 95 -7.54 11.47 -7.48
CA GLU A 95 -8.63 12.45 -7.40
C GLU A 95 -9.81 11.86 -6.62
N ASP A 96 -10.66 12.75 -6.09
CA ASP A 96 -11.89 12.36 -5.40
C ASP A 96 -12.98 12.05 -6.42
N THR A 97 -13.36 10.78 -6.53
CA THR A 97 -14.32 10.33 -7.55
C THR A 97 -14.90 8.96 -7.19
N THR A 98 -15.74 8.43 -8.08
CA THR A 98 -16.21 7.04 -8.01
C THR A 98 -15.65 6.28 -9.20
N ILE A 99 -14.85 5.25 -8.96
CA ILE A 99 -14.29 4.40 -10.00
C ILE A 99 -14.89 2.99 -9.98
N LYS A 100 -14.58 2.22 -11.02
CA LYS A 100 -14.93 0.81 -11.12
C LYS A 100 -13.77 -0.04 -10.63
N PHE A 101 -14.06 -0.98 -9.75
CA PHE A 101 -13.16 -2.03 -9.28
C PHE A 101 -13.57 -3.33 -9.95
N TRP A 102 -12.69 -3.92 -10.76
CA TRP A 102 -13.00 -5.04 -11.62
C TRP A 102 -12.66 -6.37 -10.93
N HIS A 103 -13.59 -7.33 -10.95
CA HIS A 103 -13.40 -8.66 -10.36
C HIS A 103 -12.72 -9.58 -11.38
N PRO A 104 -11.56 -10.20 -11.09
CA PRO A 104 -10.90 -11.14 -12.00
C PRO A 104 -11.82 -12.32 -12.37
N ARG A 105 -11.73 -12.79 -13.62
CA ARG A 105 -12.62 -13.82 -14.20
C ARG A 105 -12.38 -15.25 -13.68
N ALA A 106 -11.23 -15.51 -13.06
CA ALA A 106 -10.83 -16.85 -12.65
C ALA A 106 -10.76 -16.93 -11.13
N ALA A 107 -11.44 -17.92 -10.56
CA ALA A 107 -11.68 -18.15 -9.12
C ALA A 107 -10.43 -18.47 -8.26
N ALA A 108 -9.24 -18.02 -8.66
CA ALA A 108 -7.98 -18.31 -7.98
C ALA A 108 -7.26 -17.06 -7.45
N ASP A 109 -7.38 -15.91 -8.15
CA ASP A 109 -6.92 -14.61 -7.66
C ASP A 109 -8.18 -13.78 -7.37
N ASP A 110 -8.35 -13.34 -6.14
CA ASP A 110 -9.62 -12.86 -5.60
C ASP A 110 -9.65 -11.34 -5.35
N SER A 111 -8.60 -10.64 -5.78
CA SER A 111 -8.40 -9.19 -5.62
C SER A 111 -9.09 -8.37 -6.69
N TYR A 112 -9.72 -7.25 -6.30
CA TYR A 112 -10.33 -6.31 -7.24
C TYR A 112 -9.32 -5.25 -7.69
N SER A 113 -9.17 -5.03 -8.99
CA SER A 113 -8.29 -3.97 -9.52
C SER A 113 -9.07 -2.82 -10.15
N ALA A 114 -8.72 -1.58 -9.82
CA ALA A 114 -9.25 -0.37 -10.46
C ALA A 114 -8.85 -0.24 -11.94
N LEU A 115 -7.68 -0.78 -12.31
CA LEU A 115 -7.09 -0.63 -13.64
C LEU A 115 -7.56 -1.70 -14.64
N ASN A 116 -8.50 -2.57 -14.23
CA ASN A 116 -8.93 -3.74 -15.00
C ASN A 116 -7.76 -4.58 -15.54
N LEU A 117 -6.79 -4.87 -14.67
CA LEU A 117 -5.56 -5.57 -15.05
C LEU A 117 -5.80 -6.98 -15.63
N HIS A 118 -7.01 -7.53 -15.46
CA HIS A 118 -7.41 -8.88 -15.88
C HIS A 118 -8.54 -8.91 -16.93
N SER A 119 -8.78 -7.79 -17.62
CA SER A 119 -9.78 -7.71 -18.72
C SER A 119 -11.16 -8.28 -18.33
N ALA A 120 -11.59 -8.02 -17.10
CA ALA A 120 -12.81 -8.54 -16.51
C ALA A 120 -14.06 -7.79 -17.00
N SER A 121 -15.22 -8.47 -16.88
CA SER A 121 -16.54 -7.94 -17.26
C SER A 121 -17.40 -7.53 -16.07
N GLU A 122 -17.13 -8.05 -14.88
CA GLU A 122 -17.85 -7.71 -13.65
C GLU A 122 -17.06 -6.67 -12.85
N TYR A 123 -17.79 -5.70 -12.29
CA TYR A 123 -17.19 -4.64 -11.49
C TYR A 123 -18.12 -4.18 -10.38
N VAL A 124 -17.53 -3.68 -9.32
CA VAL A 124 -18.21 -2.90 -8.28
C VAL A 124 -17.78 -1.44 -8.40
N LYS A 125 -18.61 -0.51 -7.92
CA LYS A 125 -18.23 0.90 -7.83
C LYS A 125 -17.80 1.18 -6.39
N GLY A 126 -16.68 1.87 -6.25
CA GLY A 126 -16.17 2.32 -4.96
C GLY A 126 -15.83 3.79 -5.02
N GLU A 127 -16.10 4.49 -3.92
CA GLU A 127 -15.62 5.86 -3.72
C GLU A 127 -14.12 5.82 -3.46
N VAL A 128 -13.41 6.74 -4.09
CA VAL A 128 -11.97 6.90 -3.94
C VAL A 128 -11.61 8.35 -3.71
N LYS A 129 -10.53 8.57 -2.97
CA LYS A 129 -10.05 9.90 -2.60
C LYS A 129 -8.54 10.00 -2.69
N THR A 130 -8.04 11.22 -2.81
CA THR A 130 -6.61 11.48 -2.59
C THR A 130 -6.24 11.27 -1.12
N ILE A 131 -4.97 10.95 -0.85
CA ILE A 131 -4.47 10.86 0.53
C ILE A 131 -4.63 12.21 1.24
N ARG A 132 -4.47 13.33 0.52
CA ARG A 132 -4.72 14.68 1.03
C ARG A 132 -6.17 14.86 1.50
N SER A 133 -7.14 14.49 0.67
CA SER A 133 -8.56 14.58 1.04
C SER A 133 -8.89 13.71 2.25
N LEU A 134 -8.42 12.46 2.28
CA LEU A 134 -8.63 11.55 3.42
C LEU A 134 -8.03 12.11 4.71
N ALA A 135 -6.82 12.67 4.65
CA ALA A 135 -6.20 13.33 5.79
C ALA A 135 -7.01 14.55 6.26
N ASN A 136 -7.51 15.38 5.34
CA ASN A 136 -8.35 16.52 5.68
C ASN A 136 -9.69 16.12 6.32
N ASP A 137 -10.37 15.11 5.76
CA ASP A 137 -11.65 14.61 6.26
C ASP A 137 -11.55 14.07 7.69
N LEU A 138 -10.42 13.44 8.01
CA LEU A 138 -10.15 12.85 9.31
C LEU A 138 -9.43 13.83 10.27
N GLY A 139 -9.08 15.03 9.81
CA GLY A 139 -8.41 16.05 10.62
C GLY A 139 -6.94 15.73 10.95
N HIS A 140 -6.26 14.96 10.11
CA HIS A 140 -4.87 14.55 10.32
C HIS A 140 -3.91 15.47 9.55
N GLU A 141 -2.98 16.09 10.26
CA GLU A 141 -1.94 16.96 9.67
C GLU A 141 -0.65 16.18 9.32
N GLN A 142 -0.42 15.05 10.00
CA GLN A 142 0.74 14.20 9.86
C GLN A 142 0.29 12.73 9.76
N ILE A 143 0.96 11.98 8.88
CA ILE A 143 0.84 10.53 8.75
C ILE A 143 2.25 9.97 8.85
N ASP A 144 2.49 8.98 9.73
CA ASP A 144 3.83 8.47 10.00
C ASP A 144 4.18 7.25 9.16
N LEU A 145 3.18 6.41 8.88
CA LEU A 145 3.32 5.23 8.04
C LEU A 145 2.20 5.19 7.01
N ILE A 146 2.56 4.97 5.75
CA ILE A 146 1.61 4.59 4.70
C ILE A 146 1.97 3.20 4.19
N LYS A 147 1.04 2.26 4.23
CA LYS A 147 1.10 0.99 3.49
C LYS A 147 0.13 1.07 2.31
N MET A 148 0.59 0.67 1.13
CA MET A 148 -0.23 0.56 -0.07
C MET A 148 0.00 -0.78 -0.76
N ASP A 149 -1.05 -1.58 -0.79
CA ASP A 149 -1.22 -2.77 -1.61
C ASP A 149 -2.54 -2.60 -2.38
N ILE A 150 -2.47 -1.93 -3.53
CA ILE A 150 -3.64 -1.30 -4.17
C ILE A 150 -3.78 -1.68 -5.65
N GLU A 151 -3.31 -2.86 -6.02
CA GLU A 151 -3.64 -3.55 -7.28
C GLU A 151 -3.35 -2.70 -8.54
N GLY A 152 -2.16 -2.07 -8.55
CA GLY A 152 -1.64 -1.22 -9.63
C GLY A 152 -1.95 0.28 -9.50
N ALA A 153 -2.80 0.70 -8.55
CA ALA A 153 -3.16 2.10 -8.35
C ALA A 153 -1.98 2.98 -7.86
N GLU A 154 -0.89 2.38 -7.36
CA GLU A 154 0.31 3.08 -6.91
C GLU A 154 0.96 3.93 -8.02
N GLN A 155 0.71 3.58 -9.29
CA GLN A 155 1.16 4.35 -10.46
C GLN A 155 0.58 5.77 -10.52
N LEU A 156 -0.61 5.97 -9.95
CA LEU A 156 -1.30 7.25 -9.91
C LEU A 156 -1.19 7.89 -8.52
N VAL A 157 -1.27 7.08 -7.46
CA VAL A 157 -1.23 7.53 -6.07
C VAL A 157 0.14 8.06 -5.67
N ILE A 158 1.24 7.37 -6.01
CA ILE A 158 2.59 7.82 -5.59
C ILE A 158 2.96 9.19 -6.19
N PRO A 159 2.77 9.46 -7.49
CA PRO A 159 3.03 10.80 -8.03
C PRO A 159 2.20 11.90 -7.35
N ASN A 160 0.93 11.63 -7.04
CA ASN A 160 0.07 12.60 -6.33
C ASN A 160 0.53 12.80 -4.88
N LEU A 161 0.84 11.73 -4.13
CA LEU A 161 1.42 11.79 -2.78
C LEU A 161 2.66 12.69 -2.73
N ILE A 162 3.59 12.49 -3.68
CA ILE A 162 4.83 13.28 -3.79
C ILE A 162 4.52 14.75 -4.12
N ALA A 163 3.61 14.99 -5.07
CA ALA A 163 3.22 16.35 -5.47
C ALA A 163 2.54 17.12 -4.33
N ASP A 164 1.74 16.45 -3.51
CA ASP A 164 1.04 17.03 -2.36
C ASP A 164 1.94 17.25 -1.14
N GLY A 165 3.23 16.88 -1.24
CA GLY A 165 4.21 17.04 -0.19
C GLY A 165 3.95 16.17 1.04
N ILE A 166 3.10 15.14 0.93
CA ILE A 166 2.81 14.21 2.02
C ILE A 166 3.97 13.22 2.11
N ARG A 167 4.67 13.24 3.25
CA ARG A 167 5.94 12.53 3.43
C ARG A 167 5.91 11.72 4.72
N PRO A 168 5.25 10.55 4.73
CA PRO A 168 5.31 9.68 5.90
C PRO A 168 6.75 9.24 6.17
N THR A 169 7.07 9.03 7.44
CA THR A 169 8.38 8.49 7.86
C THR A 169 8.64 7.14 7.17
N LEU A 170 7.64 6.27 7.13
CA LEU A 170 7.67 5.00 6.41
C LEU A 170 6.65 4.96 5.28
N LEU A 171 7.10 4.51 4.11
CA LEU A 171 6.26 4.26 2.95
C LEU A 171 6.46 2.81 2.50
N CYS A 172 5.42 2.01 2.57
CA CYS A 172 5.39 0.60 2.21
C CYS A 172 4.57 0.47 0.92
N VAL A 173 5.18 -0.05 -0.15
CA VAL A 173 4.56 -0.15 -1.48
C VAL A 173 4.70 -1.55 -2.02
N GLU A 174 3.58 -2.18 -2.37
CA GLU A 174 3.56 -3.37 -3.21
C GLU A 174 3.57 -2.92 -4.66
N TYR A 175 4.54 -3.41 -5.42
CA TYR A 175 4.61 -3.14 -6.86
C TYR A 175 3.97 -4.29 -7.61
N ASP A 176 2.72 -4.09 -8.00
CA ASP A 176 1.97 -5.10 -8.73
C ASP A 176 2.57 -5.41 -10.10
N GLN A 177 2.54 -6.70 -10.43
CA GLN A 177 2.60 -7.14 -11.82
C GLN A 177 1.18 -7.45 -12.27
N SER A 178 0.71 -6.71 -13.28
CA SER A 178 -0.41 -7.17 -14.10
C SER A 178 -0.11 -8.58 -14.63
N TYR A 179 -0.71 -9.61 -14.03
CA TYR A 179 -0.56 -11.03 -14.39
C TYR A 179 -1.30 -11.36 -15.68
N GLU A 180 -1.08 -10.63 -16.77
CA GLU A 180 -1.50 -11.08 -18.10
C GLU A 180 -0.37 -10.86 -19.14
N VAL A 181 0.16 -12.01 -19.57
CA VAL A 181 0.98 -12.28 -20.77
C VAL A 181 2.48 -11.92 -20.68
N VAL A 182 3.31 -12.97 -20.75
CA VAL A 182 4.73 -12.90 -21.11
C VAL A 182 4.87 -12.43 -22.56
N SER A 183 4.65 -11.14 -22.83
CA SER A 183 5.07 -10.43 -24.04
C SER A 183 4.86 -8.93 -23.87
N LEU A 184 5.92 -8.11 -23.94
CA LEU A 184 5.95 -6.62 -23.96
C LEU A 184 5.25 -5.82 -22.82
N LEU A 185 4.06 -6.22 -22.36
CA LEU A 185 3.34 -5.63 -21.23
C LEU A 185 4.11 -5.77 -19.92
N SER A 186 4.72 -6.94 -19.67
CA SER A 186 5.56 -7.15 -18.48
C SER A 186 6.79 -6.22 -18.43
N LEU A 187 7.36 -5.84 -19.58
CA LEU A 187 8.45 -4.86 -19.63
C LEU A 187 7.95 -3.45 -19.32
N ARG A 188 6.73 -3.09 -19.76
CA ARG A 188 6.14 -1.79 -19.42
C ARG A 188 5.86 -1.68 -17.93
N THR A 189 5.21 -2.68 -17.33
CA THR A 189 4.94 -2.72 -15.89
C THR A 189 6.25 -2.61 -15.11
N LEU A 190 7.26 -3.40 -15.50
CA LEU A 190 8.61 -3.32 -14.91
C LEU A 190 9.23 -1.91 -14.98
N MET A 191 9.17 -1.29 -16.17
CA MET A 191 9.68 0.08 -16.35
C MET A 191 8.88 1.08 -15.51
N THR A 192 7.57 0.91 -15.38
CA THR A 192 6.73 1.75 -14.54
C THR A 192 7.10 1.62 -13.07
N SER A 193 7.16 0.40 -12.53
CA SER A 193 7.59 0.16 -11.14
C SER A 193 8.99 0.75 -10.90
N PHE A 194 9.92 0.62 -11.86
CA PHE A 194 11.24 1.23 -11.75
C PHE A 194 11.17 2.76 -11.70
N ARG A 195 10.35 3.39 -12.55
CA ARG A 195 10.16 4.84 -12.55
C ARG A 195 9.58 5.34 -11.23
N LEU A 196 8.61 4.62 -10.67
CA LEU A 196 8.02 4.94 -9.36
C LEU A 196 9.05 4.81 -8.25
N HIS A 197 9.76 3.68 -8.19
CA HIS A 197 10.86 3.48 -7.24
C HIS A 197 11.88 4.63 -7.30
N ARG A 198 12.32 5.01 -8.51
CA ARG A 198 13.24 6.15 -8.68
C ARG A 198 12.62 7.50 -8.28
N ALA A 199 11.31 7.68 -8.47
CA ALA A 199 10.60 8.88 -8.03
C ALA A 199 10.55 8.96 -6.49
N VAL A 200 10.26 7.85 -5.81
CA VAL A 200 10.28 7.74 -4.34
C VAL A 200 11.68 8.05 -3.80
N LEU A 201 12.75 7.49 -4.40
CA LEU A 201 14.12 7.82 -4.01
C LEU A 201 14.45 9.32 -4.19
N LYS A 202 14.03 9.92 -5.32
CA LYS A 202 14.21 11.36 -5.57
C LYS A 202 13.39 12.23 -4.61
N ALA A 203 12.30 11.70 -4.08
CA ALA A 203 11.53 12.35 -3.03
C ALA A 203 12.22 12.28 -1.66
N GLY A 204 13.44 11.73 -1.56
CA GLY A 204 14.25 11.75 -0.32
C GLY A 204 14.18 10.46 0.49
N TYR A 205 13.53 9.43 -0.03
CA TYR A 205 13.48 8.13 0.62
C TYR A 205 14.70 7.26 0.30
N ARG A 206 15.00 6.33 1.19
CA ARG A 206 15.88 5.17 0.95
C ARG A 206 15.06 3.90 1.03
N LEU A 207 15.35 2.94 0.17
CA LEU A 207 14.80 1.59 0.27
C LEU A 207 15.53 0.86 1.40
N ILE A 208 14.81 0.28 2.36
CA ILE A 208 15.40 -0.38 3.53
C ILE A 208 15.02 -1.86 3.66
N ASP A 209 13.95 -2.29 2.97
CA ASP A 209 13.62 -3.71 2.78
C ASP A 209 13.07 -3.96 1.38
N LYS A 210 13.41 -5.12 0.81
CA LYS A 210 12.81 -5.63 -0.43
C LYS A 210 12.51 -7.12 -0.32
N SER A 211 11.25 -7.43 -0.07
CA SER A 211 10.73 -8.80 0.05
C SER A 211 9.66 -9.06 -1.01
N GLY A 212 9.80 -10.09 -1.84
CA GLY A 212 8.83 -10.35 -2.92
C GLY A 212 8.62 -9.13 -3.85
N TRP A 213 7.39 -8.62 -3.91
CA TRP A 213 6.97 -7.38 -4.58
C TRP A 213 6.97 -6.15 -3.67
N ASN A 214 6.98 -6.36 -2.37
CA ASN A 214 6.94 -5.35 -1.31
C ASN A 214 8.26 -4.59 -1.19
N ALA A 215 8.16 -3.28 -0.99
CA ALA A 215 9.28 -2.39 -0.77
C ALA A 215 8.98 -1.44 0.40
N THR A 216 9.83 -1.48 1.43
CA THR A 216 9.74 -0.56 2.56
C THR A 216 10.74 0.56 2.37
N TYR A 217 10.25 1.79 2.34
CA TYR A 217 11.03 3.01 2.19
C TYR A 217 11.03 3.81 3.50
N LEU A 218 12.20 4.34 3.86
CA LEU A 218 12.41 5.23 5.00
C LEU A 218 12.77 6.62 4.49
N LEU A 219 12.06 7.64 4.95
CA LEU A 219 12.39 9.03 4.63
C LEU A 219 13.77 9.38 5.22
N SER A 220 14.66 9.91 4.40
CA SER A 220 15.97 10.38 4.88
C SER A 220 15.79 11.72 5.59
N SER A 221 16.47 11.86 6.73
CA SER A 221 16.67 13.14 7.42
C SER A 221 17.54 14.11 6.64
#